data_AF-A0A8J4GQ64-F1
#
_entry.id   AF-A0A8J4GQ64-F1
#
_cell.length_a   1.000
_cell.length_b   1.000
_cell.length_c   1.000
_cell.angle_alpha   90.00
_cell.angle_beta   90.00
_cell.angle_gamma   90.00
#
_symmetry.space_group_name_H-M   'P 1'
#
loop_
_entity.id
_entity.type
_entity.pdbx_description
1 polymer ?
#
loop_
_entity_poly.entity_id
_entity_poly.type
_entity_poly.pdbx_seq_one_letter_code
_entity_poly.pdbx_strand_id
1 'polypeptide(L)'
;MADLPEALRTPWLSLIKVLGLPAGLPLATQAAEAGRAAAALAEEVTDLRAAARAQHESLMQLRAAASGSEAYATELQSQLADLRSRLERSLTAERIADRRAAAIEQERDALRTALSSPTSRSGEPAPPPPHLDSFSGRILAGQQAAAVEQLQLLNEGLQKQVSSLQQEVAASASAAEAQALAARATTARAEAAELRIKQLEREADGLAAEVASLQERLGRGELIRAGGVRVLHLRHNPELEARQAAREATVTRLSAENDALRGQVAELEAAIQNLQRARPETQTQTSNDSRCAPGDENAAATATTGDPASAPSSSQQATGGGRNDAIPPPALGAGVAIAVKDAEITVLRRKVEECEKAMSRLKLVFKERITVFREACYSLFGYRVDMTAEATAAADAAGAPTTFTLKPQHADDPAALLVFRCTGGGGGRMELVPNTFTRERLAREVETFVRKFNCIPALTANLTMENFQKQTQC
;
A
#
# COMPACT_ATOMS: atom_id res chain seq x y z
N MET A 1 -7.99 60.00 21.61
CA MET A 1 -6.69 60.21 20.92
C MET A 1 -5.90 61.37 21.53
N ALA A 2 -6.54 62.44 22.01
CA ALA A 2 -5.86 63.53 22.72
C ALA A 2 -5.26 63.10 24.08
N ASP A 3 -5.82 62.06 24.71
CA ASP A 3 -5.46 61.62 26.07
C ASP A 3 -4.28 60.64 26.16
N LEU A 4 -3.68 60.24 25.02
CA LEU A 4 -2.53 59.32 25.00
C LEU A 4 -1.20 60.11 24.98
N PRO A 5 -0.19 59.73 25.79
CA PRO A 5 1.16 60.27 25.69
C PRO A 5 1.71 60.13 24.27
N GLU A 6 2.39 61.16 23.73
CA GLU A 6 2.89 61.18 22.35
C GLU A 6 3.73 59.93 21.99
N ALA A 7 4.54 59.45 22.94
CA ALA A 7 5.38 58.27 22.77
C ALA A 7 4.61 56.96 22.51
N LEU A 8 3.32 56.89 22.90
CA LEU A 8 2.51 55.69 22.80
C LEU A 8 1.51 55.74 21.63
N ARG A 9 1.33 56.89 20.97
CA ARG A 9 0.36 57.04 19.87
C ARG A 9 0.72 56.20 18.65
N THR A 10 1.98 56.24 18.25
CA THR A 10 2.52 55.47 17.12
C THR A 10 2.43 53.96 17.33
N PRO A 11 2.89 53.38 18.46
CA PRO A 11 2.74 51.95 18.70
C PRO A 11 1.27 51.53 18.86
N TRP A 12 0.43 52.35 19.51
CA TRP A 12 -1.00 52.06 19.63
C TRP A 12 -1.72 52.00 18.29
N LEU A 13 -1.44 52.94 17.38
CA LEU A 13 -1.97 52.92 16.02
C LEU A 13 -1.52 51.70 15.23
N SER A 14 -0.26 51.28 15.41
CA SER A 14 0.25 50.06 14.77
C SER A 14 -0.46 48.81 15.31
N LEU A 15 -0.71 48.73 16.62
CA LEU A 15 -1.42 47.63 17.27
C LEU A 15 -2.87 47.52 16.78
N ILE A 16 -3.60 48.64 16.77
CA ILE A 16 -4.98 48.70 16.26
C ILE A 16 -5.05 48.26 14.79
N LYS A 17 -4.08 48.67 13.98
CA LYS A 17 -3.99 48.29 12.56
C LYS A 17 -3.72 46.79 12.39
N VAL A 18 -2.84 46.21 13.20
CA VAL A 18 -2.54 44.77 13.19
C VAL A 18 -3.73 43.94 13.66
N LEU A 19 -4.49 44.44 14.64
CA LEU A 19 -5.68 43.77 15.17
C LEU A 19 -6.96 44.07 14.36
N GLY A 20 -6.88 44.88 13.31
CA GLY A 20 -8.01 45.18 12.41
C GLY A 20 -9.16 45.96 13.07
N LEU A 21 -8.88 46.72 14.13
CA LEU A 21 -9.91 47.42 14.91
C LEU A 21 -10.33 48.76 14.26
N PRO A 22 -11.63 49.13 14.29
CA PRO A 22 -12.13 50.34 13.66
C PRO A 22 -11.66 51.61 14.38
N ALA A 23 -11.08 52.56 13.63
CA ALA A 23 -10.42 53.76 14.15
C ALA A 23 -11.36 54.82 14.78
N GLY A 24 -12.69 54.61 14.73
CA GLY A 24 -13.70 55.58 15.20
C GLY A 24 -14.25 55.37 16.62
N LEU A 25 -13.82 54.31 17.32
CA LEU A 25 -14.31 53.97 18.65
C LEU A 25 -13.59 54.75 19.78
N PRO A 26 -14.25 54.99 20.93
CA PRO A 26 -13.59 55.59 22.08
C PRO A 26 -12.40 54.75 22.56
N LEU A 27 -11.36 55.40 23.08
CA LEU A 27 -10.09 54.75 23.41
C LEU A 27 -10.24 53.56 24.38
N ALA A 28 -11.18 53.68 25.34
CA ALA A 28 -11.49 52.63 26.30
C ALA A 28 -12.07 51.36 25.63
N THR A 29 -12.93 51.51 24.62
CA THR A 29 -13.50 50.36 23.90
C THR A 29 -12.48 49.76 22.93
N GLN A 30 -11.67 50.58 22.27
CA GLN A 30 -10.54 50.10 21.47
C GLN A 30 -9.56 49.28 22.31
N ALA A 31 -9.27 49.70 23.53
CA ALA A 31 -8.38 48.96 24.43
C ALA A 31 -8.99 47.64 24.92
N ALA A 32 -10.28 47.63 25.24
CA ALA A 32 -10.98 46.41 25.61
C ALA A 32 -11.04 45.39 24.44
N GLU A 33 -11.31 45.87 23.22
CA GLU A 33 -11.31 45.04 22.01
C GLU A 33 -9.92 44.52 21.65
N ALA A 34 -8.89 45.36 21.77
CA ALA A 34 -7.50 44.94 21.58
C ALA A 34 -7.09 43.87 22.60
N GLY A 35 -7.51 44.00 23.86
CA GLY A 35 -7.28 42.98 24.89
C GLY A 35 -7.97 41.65 24.56
N ARG A 36 -9.23 41.68 24.08
CA ARG A 36 -9.95 40.47 23.64
C ARG A 36 -9.30 39.81 22.42
N ALA A 37 -8.91 40.59 21.41
CA ALA A 37 -8.24 40.08 20.22
C ALA A 37 -6.87 39.49 20.56
N ALA A 38 -6.10 40.13 21.45
CA ALA A 38 -4.82 39.60 21.93
C ALA A 38 -5.00 38.29 22.72
N ALA A 39 -6.06 38.17 23.54
CA ALA A 39 -6.37 36.93 24.25
C ALA A 39 -6.76 35.79 23.28
N ALA A 40 -7.59 36.07 22.28
CA ALA A 40 -7.97 35.09 21.25
C ALA A 40 -6.75 34.63 20.44
N LEU A 41 -5.87 35.56 20.02
CA LEU A 41 -4.62 35.21 19.34
C LEU A 41 -3.68 34.40 20.24
N ALA A 42 -3.64 34.69 21.54
CA ALA A 42 -2.82 33.91 22.48
C ALA A 42 -3.33 32.47 22.61
N GLU A 43 -4.65 32.27 22.64
CA GLU A 43 -5.31 30.95 22.64
C GLU A 43 -5.01 30.18 21.34
N GLU A 44 -5.18 30.82 20.17
CA GLU A 44 -4.84 30.23 18.88
C GLU A 44 -3.35 29.83 18.81
N VAL A 45 -2.44 30.66 19.33
CA VAL A 45 -1.01 30.34 19.37
C VAL A 45 -0.73 29.16 20.30
N THR A 46 -1.45 29.02 21.42
CA THR A 46 -1.32 27.85 22.29
C THR A 46 -1.82 26.57 21.62
N ASP A 47 -2.95 26.66 20.91
CA ASP A 47 -3.53 25.53 20.17
C ASP A 47 -2.63 25.08 19.01
N LEU A 48 -2.09 26.03 18.24
CA LEU A 48 -1.14 25.75 17.17
C LEU A 48 0.15 25.12 17.71
N ARG A 49 0.62 25.55 18.88
CA ARG A 49 1.78 24.92 19.55
C ARG A 49 1.47 23.51 20.03
N ALA A 50 0.27 23.25 20.55
CA ALA A 50 -0.16 21.92 20.94
C ALA A 50 -0.27 20.98 19.73
N ALA A 51 -0.88 21.46 18.64
CA ALA A 51 -0.97 20.73 17.38
C ALA A 51 0.41 20.42 16.78
N ALA A 52 1.34 21.39 16.81
CA ALA A 52 2.71 21.18 16.34
C ALA A 52 3.46 20.13 17.17
N ARG A 53 3.26 20.09 18.50
CA ARG A 53 3.82 19.05 19.37
C ARG A 53 3.25 17.67 19.06
N ALA A 54 1.93 17.57 18.89
CA ALA A 54 1.28 16.30 18.52
C ALA A 54 1.77 15.77 17.16
N GLN A 55 1.94 16.65 16.16
CA GLN A 55 2.53 16.26 14.88
C GLN A 55 3.99 15.83 15.01
N HIS A 56 4.78 16.51 15.85
CA HIS A 56 6.17 16.12 16.10
C HIS A 56 6.26 14.73 16.76
N GLU A 57 5.39 14.45 17.72
CA GLU A 57 5.31 13.15 18.38
C GLU A 57 4.90 12.03 17.40
N SER A 58 3.90 12.28 16.55
CA SER A 58 3.50 11.36 15.48
C SER A 58 4.64 11.08 14.50
N LEU A 59 5.41 12.11 14.10
CA LEU A 59 6.60 11.94 13.25
C LEU A 59 7.69 11.12 13.94
N MET A 60 7.89 11.28 15.26
CA MET A 60 8.85 10.48 16.02
C MET A 60 8.42 9.01 16.11
N GLN A 61 7.12 8.73 16.32
CA GLN A 61 6.57 7.38 16.29
C GLN A 61 6.73 6.71 14.92
N LEU A 62 6.44 7.44 13.83
CA LEU A 62 6.64 6.94 12.47
C LEU A 62 8.11 6.66 12.15
N ARG A 63 9.03 7.50 12.63
CA ARG A 63 10.47 7.25 12.47
C ARG A 63 10.94 6.02 13.23
N ALA A 64 10.45 5.82 14.46
CA ALA A 64 10.76 4.63 15.24
C ALA A 64 10.18 3.35 14.59
N ALA A 65 8.97 3.42 14.03
CA ALA A 65 8.40 2.31 13.28
C ALA A 65 9.19 2.01 11.99
N ALA A 66 9.63 3.06 11.27
CA ALA A 66 10.46 2.92 10.09
C ALA A 66 11.81 2.25 10.41
N SER A 67 12.50 2.70 11.46
CA SER A 67 13.78 2.08 11.87
C SER A 67 13.60 0.63 12.33
N GLY A 68 12.49 0.30 13.00
CA GLY A 68 12.14 -1.08 13.33
C GLY A 68 11.94 -1.95 12.08
N SER A 69 11.26 -1.42 11.06
CA SER A 69 11.06 -2.14 9.79
C SER A 69 12.36 -2.32 9.00
N GLU A 70 13.28 -1.35 9.05
CA GLU A 70 14.61 -1.46 8.43
C GLU A 70 15.45 -2.54 9.12
N ALA A 71 15.45 -2.58 10.46
CA ALA A 71 16.12 -3.64 11.21
C ALA A 71 15.60 -5.04 10.82
N TYR A 72 14.28 -5.20 10.76
CA TYR A 72 13.66 -6.46 10.33
C TYR A 72 14.03 -6.84 8.88
N ALA A 73 14.09 -5.86 7.98
CA ALA A 73 14.54 -6.09 6.60
C ALA A 73 16.00 -6.54 6.53
N THR A 74 16.89 -5.97 7.34
CA THR A 74 18.29 -6.40 7.41
C THR A 74 18.45 -7.82 7.98
N GLU A 75 17.62 -8.21 8.95
CA GLU A 75 17.59 -9.57 9.49
C GLU A 75 17.09 -10.58 8.45
N LEU A 76 16.03 -10.26 7.70
CA LEU A 76 15.59 -11.10 6.58
C LEU A 76 16.66 -11.25 5.50
N GLN A 77 17.41 -10.17 5.21
CA GLN A 77 18.52 -10.23 4.26
C GLN A 77 19.67 -11.12 4.75
N SER A 78 20.01 -11.08 6.04
CA SER A 78 21.03 -11.98 6.60
C SER A 78 20.58 -13.44 6.58
N GLN A 79 19.33 -13.72 6.92
CA GLN A 79 18.74 -15.07 6.82
C GLN A 79 18.76 -15.60 5.39
N LEU A 80 18.42 -14.75 4.39
CA LEU A 80 18.51 -15.14 2.98
C LEU A 80 19.95 -15.41 2.52
N ALA A 81 20.93 -14.63 2.99
CA ALA A 81 22.34 -14.86 2.69
C ALA A 81 22.83 -16.19 3.30
N ASP A 82 22.42 -16.49 4.53
CA ASP A 82 22.74 -17.76 5.20
C ASP A 82 22.15 -18.95 4.44
N LEU A 83 20.87 -18.89 4.06
CA LEU A 83 20.22 -19.95 3.28
C LEU A 83 20.88 -20.16 1.93
N ARG A 84 21.27 -19.08 1.22
CA ARG A 84 22.04 -19.17 -0.03
C ARG A 84 23.38 -19.87 0.19
N SER A 85 24.12 -19.50 1.23
CA SER A 85 25.41 -20.14 1.53
C SER A 85 25.28 -21.62 1.91
N ARG A 86 24.16 -22.02 2.53
CA ARG A 86 23.85 -23.43 2.83
C ARG A 86 23.53 -24.20 1.56
N LEU A 87 22.75 -23.60 0.65
CA LEU A 87 22.43 -24.19 -0.65
C LEU A 87 23.69 -24.36 -1.52
N GLU A 88 24.59 -23.39 -1.54
CA GLU A 88 25.86 -23.51 -2.26
C GLU A 88 26.74 -24.64 -1.69
N ARG A 89 26.75 -24.79 -0.35
CA ARG A 89 27.43 -25.90 0.32
C ARG A 89 26.80 -27.26 -0.01
N SER A 90 25.47 -27.36 -0.08
CA SER A 90 24.82 -28.63 -0.47
C SER A 90 25.08 -28.96 -1.93
N LEU A 91 25.01 -27.99 -2.85
CA LEU A 91 25.30 -28.20 -4.27
C LEU A 91 26.75 -28.61 -4.52
N THR A 92 27.70 -28.07 -3.76
CA THR A 92 29.10 -28.50 -3.86
C THR A 92 29.31 -29.90 -3.30
N ALA A 93 28.63 -30.26 -2.20
CA ALA A 93 28.65 -31.62 -1.66
C ALA A 93 28.04 -32.65 -2.62
N GLU A 94 26.91 -32.31 -3.27
CA GLU A 94 26.26 -33.12 -4.30
C GLU A 94 27.21 -33.39 -5.48
N ARG A 95 27.85 -32.34 -6.03
CA ARG A 95 28.86 -32.51 -7.10
C ARG A 95 30.02 -33.41 -6.70
N ILE A 96 30.43 -33.41 -5.42
CA ILE A 96 31.47 -34.30 -4.92
C ILE A 96 30.95 -35.74 -4.82
N ALA A 97 29.72 -35.92 -4.34
CA ALA A 97 29.07 -37.22 -4.26
C ALA A 97 28.89 -37.84 -5.67
N ASP A 98 28.45 -37.07 -6.66
CA ASP A 98 28.31 -37.52 -8.05
C ASP A 98 29.64 -38.01 -8.64
N ARG A 99 30.73 -37.27 -8.42
CA ARG A 99 32.07 -37.68 -8.87
C ARG A 99 32.51 -38.99 -8.21
N ARG A 100 32.19 -39.19 -6.94
CA ARG A 100 32.49 -40.44 -6.22
C ARG A 100 31.64 -41.60 -6.73
N ALA A 101 30.35 -41.37 -6.98
CA ALA A 101 29.45 -42.37 -7.55
C ALA A 101 29.93 -42.81 -8.94
N ALA A 102 30.32 -41.87 -9.80
CA ALA A 102 30.88 -42.17 -11.12
C ALA A 102 32.18 -43.00 -11.04
N ALA A 103 33.05 -42.73 -10.05
CA ALA A 103 34.26 -43.53 -9.84
C ALA A 103 33.92 -44.98 -9.40
N ILE A 104 32.96 -45.14 -8.48
CA ILE A 104 32.49 -46.47 -8.04
C ILE A 104 31.85 -47.24 -9.20
N GLU A 105 31.09 -46.58 -10.06
CA GLU A 105 30.52 -47.21 -11.27
C GLU A 105 31.61 -47.70 -12.22
N GLN A 106 32.66 -46.90 -12.46
CA GLN A 106 33.82 -47.33 -13.26
C GLN A 106 34.53 -48.55 -12.66
N GLU A 107 34.73 -48.57 -11.33
CA GLU A 107 35.34 -49.72 -10.64
C GLU A 107 34.45 -50.97 -10.75
N ARG A 108 33.14 -50.83 -10.53
CA ARG A 108 32.16 -51.92 -10.68
C ARG A 108 32.19 -52.50 -12.09
N ASP A 109 32.19 -51.64 -13.11
CA ASP A 109 32.16 -52.07 -14.50
C ASP A 109 33.48 -52.74 -14.89
N ALA A 110 34.64 -52.22 -14.44
CA ALA A 110 35.94 -52.86 -14.60
C ALA A 110 35.97 -54.27 -13.98
N LEU A 111 35.46 -54.44 -12.76
CA LEU A 111 35.35 -55.73 -12.08
C LEU A 111 34.40 -56.69 -12.81
N ARG A 112 33.27 -56.20 -13.32
CA ARG A 112 32.35 -57.00 -14.15
C ARG A 112 33.04 -57.49 -15.43
N THR A 113 33.79 -56.63 -16.13
CA THR A 113 34.56 -57.06 -17.31
C THR A 113 35.63 -58.09 -16.95
N ALA A 114 36.33 -57.94 -15.82
CA ALA A 114 37.33 -58.92 -15.37
C ALA A 114 36.70 -60.29 -15.07
N LEU A 115 35.55 -60.30 -14.39
CA LEU A 115 34.80 -61.53 -14.08
C LEU A 115 34.14 -62.17 -15.29
N SER A 116 33.75 -61.37 -16.29
CA SER A 116 33.12 -61.86 -17.53
C SER A 116 34.14 -62.34 -18.56
N SER A 117 35.44 -62.07 -18.35
CA SER A 117 36.49 -62.69 -19.13
C SER A 117 36.58 -64.17 -18.72
N PRO A 118 36.30 -65.13 -19.62
CA PRO A 118 36.36 -66.53 -19.26
C PRO A 118 37.82 -66.90 -18.98
N THR A 119 38.11 -67.26 -17.73
CA THR A 119 39.34 -67.97 -17.37
C THR A 119 39.39 -69.26 -18.18
N SER A 120 40.04 -69.20 -19.34
CA SER A 120 40.45 -70.37 -20.10
C SER A 120 41.62 -71.02 -19.38
N ARG A 121 41.36 -71.86 -18.37
CA ARG A 121 42.27 -72.94 -18.00
C ARG A 121 41.65 -73.97 -17.05
N SER A 122 41.98 -75.22 -17.38
CA SER A 122 41.87 -76.47 -16.62
C SER A 122 40.46 -76.99 -16.32
N GLY A 123 40.01 -77.89 -17.19
CA GLY A 123 39.21 -79.03 -16.75
C GLY A 123 40.07 -79.99 -15.94
N GLU A 124 39.50 -80.49 -14.84
CA GLU A 124 39.88 -81.73 -14.17
C GLU A 124 38.66 -82.21 -13.34
N PRO A 125 38.31 -83.51 -13.36
CA PRO A 125 37.09 -84.01 -12.73
C PRO A 125 37.29 -84.24 -11.22
N ALA A 126 36.34 -83.77 -10.42
CA ALA A 126 36.33 -83.91 -8.96
C ALA A 126 35.96 -85.34 -8.50
N PRO A 127 36.63 -85.89 -7.46
CA PRO A 127 36.29 -87.18 -6.85
C PRO A 127 35.10 -87.07 -5.87
N PRO A 128 34.43 -88.21 -5.53
CA PRO A 128 33.18 -88.23 -4.78
C PRO A 128 33.35 -87.93 -3.27
N PRO A 129 32.31 -87.43 -2.56
CA PRO A 129 32.43 -86.96 -1.19
C PRO A 129 32.41 -88.12 -0.16
N PRO A 130 33.16 -88.00 0.96
CA PRO A 130 33.03 -88.93 2.08
C PRO A 130 31.80 -88.62 2.94
N HIS A 131 31.16 -89.67 3.43
CA HIS A 131 30.01 -89.61 4.35
C HIS A 131 30.31 -88.81 5.62
N LEU A 132 29.55 -87.73 5.82
CA LEU A 132 29.53 -86.91 7.04
C LEU A 132 28.44 -87.39 8.00
N ASP A 133 28.66 -88.52 8.66
CA ASP A 133 27.81 -89.00 9.78
C ASP A 133 28.52 -88.89 11.14
N SER A 134 29.30 -87.82 11.33
CA SER A 134 29.81 -87.46 12.67
C SER A 134 28.84 -86.46 13.32
N PHE A 135 28.46 -86.70 14.57
CA PHE A 135 27.59 -85.84 15.39
C PHE A 135 28.09 -84.37 15.42
N SER A 136 29.41 -84.15 15.31
CA SER A 136 30.01 -82.81 15.16
C SER A 136 29.65 -82.13 13.83
N GLY A 137 29.52 -82.87 12.72
CA GLY A 137 29.16 -82.33 11.42
C GLY A 137 27.73 -81.81 11.35
N ARG A 138 26.78 -82.44 12.06
CA ARG A 138 25.39 -81.97 12.16
C ARG A 138 25.25 -80.69 12.99
N ILE A 139 26.02 -80.56 14.08
CA ILE A 139 26.03 -79.33 14.90
C ILE A 139 26.66 -78.17 14.11
N LEU A 140 27.76 -78.41 13.41
CA LEU A 140 28.41 -77.41 12.56
C LEU A 140 27.53 -77.00 11.37
N ALA A 141 26.85 -77.96 10.73
CA ALA A 141 25.89 -77.69 9.66
C ALA A 141 24.67 -76.89 10.17
N GLY A 142 24.18 -77.17 11.38
CA GLY A 142 23.11 -76.40 12.02
C GLY A 142 23.52 -74.97 12.36
N GLN A 143 24.74 -74.76 12.87
CA GLN A 143 25.29 -73.42 13.11
C GLN A 143 25.52 -72.64 11.81
N GLN A 144 25.99 -73.32 10.76
CA GLN A 144 26.13 -72.72 9.42
C GLN A 144 24.77 -72.36 8.81
N ALA A 145 23.75 -73.21 8.96
CA ALA A 145 22.40 -72.93 8.49
C ALA A 145 21.78 -71.72 9.19
N ALA A 146 21.91 -71.62 10.52
CA ALA A 146 21.44 -70.46 11.28
C ALA A 146 22.17 -69.17 10.89
N ALA A 147 23.49 -69.22 10.66
CA ALA A 147 24.25 -68.07 10.19
C ALA A 147 23.83 -67.63 8.77
N VAL A 148 23.53 -68.60 7.89
CA VAL A 148 23.03 -68.32 6.54
C VAL A 148 21.64 -67.68 6.58
N GLU A 149 20.74 -68.15 7.44
CA GLU A 149 19.41 -67.58 7.62
C GLU A 149 19.49 -66.14 8.17
N GLN A 150 20.39 -65.90 9.13
CA GLN A 150 20.62 -64.56 9.68
C GLN A 150 21.19 -63.59 8.63
N LEU A 151 22.10 -64.07 7.77
CA LEU A 151 22.62 -63.30 6.64
C LEU A 151 21.56 -63.06 5.55
N GLN A 152 20.62 -63.98 5.35
CA GLN A 152 19.50 -63.80 4.44
C GLN A 152 18.55 -62.70 4.93
N LEU A 153 18.17 -62.74 6.21
CA LEU A 153 17.34 -61.69 6.82
C LEU A 153 18.00 -60.31 6.77
N LEU A 154 19.32 -60.24 7.00
CA LEU A 154 20.06 -58.99 6.91
C LEU A 154 20.13 -58.48 5.47
N ASN A 155 20.36 -59.37 4.49
CA ASN A 155 20.34 -59.01 3.07
C ASN A 155 18.97 -58.51 2.62
N GLU A 156 17.88 -59.15 3.05
CA GLU A 156 16.52 -58.69 2.75
C GLU A 156 16.24 -57.32 3.38
N GLY A 157 16.70 -57.08 4.60
CA GLY A 157 16.61 -55.77 5.27
C GLY A 157 17.37 -54.68 4.51
N LEU A 158 18.60 -54.97 4.11
CA LEU A 158 19.42 -54.06 3.32
C LEU A 158 18.83 -53.80 1.92
N GLN A 159 18.31 -54.83 1.24
CA GLN A 159 17.63 -54.67 -0.04
C GLN A 159 16.40 -53.77 0.06
N LYS A 160 15.60 -53.93 1.11
CA LYS A 160 14.46 -53.05 1.39
C LYS A 160 14.91 -51.61 1.62
N GLN A 161 15.96 -51.38 2.42
CA GLN A 161 16.51 -50.05 2.65
C GLN A 161 17.04 -49.41 1.36
N VAL A 162 17.78 -50.16 0.53
CA VAL A 162 18.28 -49.68 -0.76
C VAL A 162 17.11 -49.30 -1.67
N SER A 163 16.05 -50.11 -1.74
CA SER A 163 14.86 -49.79 -2.55
C SER A 163 14.13 -48.54 -2.07
N SER A 164 14.05 -48.32 -0.75
CA SER A 164 13.45 -47.12 -0.16
C SER A 164 14.27 -45.88 -0.49
N LEU A 165 15.59 -45.94 -0.31
CA LEU A 165 16.50 -44.83 -0.63
C LEU A 165 16.51 -44.53 -2.14
N GLN A 166 16.43 -45.54 -3.00
CA GLN A 166 16.29 -45.35 -4.45
C GLN A 166 15.00 -44.61 -4.81
N GLN A 167 13.87 -44.93 -4.15
CA GLN A 167 12.61 -44.22 -4.35
C GLN A 167 12.68 -42.77 -3.86
N GLU A 168 13.30 -42.51 -2.70
CA GLU A 168 13.50 -41.16 -2.17
C GLU A 168 14.41 -40.32 -3.07
N VAL A 169 15.51 -40.90 -3.58
CA VAL A 169 16.40 -40.23 -4.52
C VAL A 169 15.65 -39.91 -5.83
N ALA A 170 14.88 -40.85 -6.38
CA ALA A 170 14.08 -40.61 -7.58
C ALA A 170 13.00 -39.52 -7.35
N ALA A 171 12.35 -39.51 -6.20
CA ALA A 171 11.40 -38.47 -5.82
C ALA A 171 12.08 -37.09 -5.67
N SER A 172 13.27 -37.06 -5.05
CA SER A 172 14.05 -35.82 -4.91
C SER A 172 14.56 -35.28 -6.24
N ALA A 173 15.01 -36.17 -7.15
CA ALA A 173 15.47 -35.81 -8.48
C ALA A 173 14.34 -35.24 -9.34
N SER A 174 13.17 -35.89 -9.35
CA SER A 174 12.00 -35.37 -10.07
C SER A 174 11.48 -34.05 -9.50
N ALA A 175 11.55 -33.86 -8.18
CA ALA A 175 11.22 -32.58 -7.54
C ALA A 175 12.23 -31.48 -7.91
N ALA A 176 13.53 -31.79 -7.96
CA ALA A 176 14.58 -30.85 -8.37
C ALA A 176 14.43 -30.44 -9.84
N GLU A 177 14.11 -31.38 -10.74
CA GLU A 177 13.81 -31.10 -12.14
C GLU A 177 12.58 -30.20 -12.31
N ALA A 178 11.51 -30.47 -11.57
CA ALA A 178 10.31 -29.63 -11.58
C ALA A 178 10.60 -28.20 -11.09
N GLN A 179 11.41 -28.05 -10.04
CA GLN A 179 11.85 -26.75 -9.53
C GLN A 179 12.76 -26.01 -10.54
N ALA A 180 13.66 -26.72 -11.22
CA ALA A 180 14.51 -26.14 -12.26
C ALA A 180 13.70 -25.64 -13.46
N LEU A 181 12.67 -26.39 -13.89
CA LEU A 181 11.76 -25.97 -14.94
C LEU A 181 10.93 -24.74 -14.51
N ALA A 182 10.44 -24.70 -13.28
CA ALA A 182 9.73 -23.55 -12.74
C ALA A 182 10.63 -22.29 -12.69
N ALA A 183 11.89 -22.43 -12.26
CA ALA A 183 12.86 -21.32 -12.25
C ALA A 183 13.21 -20.84 -13.67
N ARG A 184 13.32 -21.74 -14.65
CA ARG A 184 13.50 -21.37 -16.07
C ARG A 184 12.29 -20.64 -16.62
N ALA A 185 11.07 -21.04 -16.24
CA ALA A 185 9.85 -20.35 -16.68
C ALA A 185 9.72 -18.94 -16.08
N THR A 186 10.12 -18.73 -14.83
CA THR A 186 10.09 -17.41 -14.20
C THR A 186 11.16 -16.47 -14.76
N THR A 187 12.37 -16.98 -15.00
CA THR A 187 13.45 -16.21 -15.65
C THR A 187 13.08 -15.80 -17.08
N ALA A 188 12.53 -16.72 -17.89
CA ALA A 188 12.04 -16.39 -19.22
C ALA A 188 10.91 -15.33 -19.21
N ARG A 189 10.01 -15.37 -18.22
CA ARG A 189 8.98 -14.33 -18.04
C ARG A 189 9.57 -12.99 -17.65
N ALA A 190 10.61 -12.97 -16.81
CA ALA A 190 11.31 -11.75 -16.42
C ALA A 190 12.02 -11.11 -17.63
N GLU A 191 12.75 -11.90 -18.41
CA GLU A 191 13.41 -11.44 -19.64
C GLU A 191 12.40 -10.90 -20.66
N ALA A 192 11.27 -11.57 -20.85
CA ALA A 192 10.20 -11.08 -21.74
C ALA A 192 9.60 -9.74 -21.25
N ALA A 193 9.45 -9.57 -19.94
CA ALA A 193 8.99 -8.31 -19.35
C ALA A 193 10.01 -7.19 -19.55
N GLU A 194 11.31 -7.45 -19.39
CA GLU A 194 12.38 -6.47 -19.65
C GLU A 194 12.42 -6.01 -21.11
N LEU A 195 12.25 -6.94 -22.06
CA LEU A 195 12.16 -6.59 -23.48
C LEU A 195 10.93 -5.72 -23.76
N ARG A 196 9.81 -6.00 -23.11
CA ARG A 196 8.59 -5.19 -23.26
C ARG A 196 8.78 -3.79 -22.69
N ILE A 197 9.46 -3.65 -21.55
CA ILE A 197 9.80 -2.35 -20.96
C ILE A 197 10.68 -1.55 -21.94
N LYS A 198 11.76 -2.15 -22.46
CA LYS A 198 12.65 -1.50 -23.44
C LYS A 198 11.91 -1.08 -24.71
N GLN A 199 10.92 -1.85 -25.16
CA GLN A 199 10.09 -1.47 -26.29
C GLN A 199 9.21 -0.26 -25.95
N LEU A 200 8.55 -0.26 -24.79
CA LEU A 200 7.70 0.85 -24.35
C LEU A 200 8.50 2.13 -24.11
N GLU A 201 9.75 2.03 -23.62
CA GLU A 201 10.66 3.16 -23.49
C GLU A 201 10.97 3.79 -24.85
N ARG A 202 11.29 2.97 -25.86
CA ARG A 202 11.52 3.47 -27.24
C ARG A 202 10.27 4.11 -27.85
N GLU A 203 9.10 3.53 -27.61
CA GLU A 203 7.82 4.09 -28.04
C GLU A 203 7.55 5.43 -27.34
N ALA A 204 7.84 5.53 -26.03
CA ALA A 204 7.70 6.77 -25.27
C ALA A 204 8.65 7.86 -25.76
N ASP A 205 9.92 7.53 -26.03
CA ASP A 205 10.91 8.46 -26.59
C ASP A 205 10.51 8.92 -28.00
N GLY A 206 10.00 7.99 -28.83
CA GLY A 206 9.48 8.31 -30.16
C GLY A 206 8.29 9.27 -30.11
N LEU A 207 7.33 9.01 -29.22
CA LEU A 207 6.18 9.89 -28.98
C LEU A 207 6.62 11.24 -28.41
N ALA A 208 7.61 11.28 -27.51
CA ALA A 208 8.15 12.52 -26.97
C ALA A 208 8.79 13.38 -28.07
N ALA A 209 9.54 12.76 -28.98
CA ALA A 209 10.10 13.45 -30.15
C ALA A 209 9.02 13.95 -31.11
N GLU A 210 7.96 13.17 -31.33
CA GLU A 210 6.81 13.61 -32.15
C GLU A 210 6.08 14.79 -31.51
N VAL A 211 5.83 14.75 -30.19
CA VAL A 211 5.25 15.86 -29.44
C VAL A 211 6.14 17.10 -29.54
N ALA A 212 7.45 16.97 -29.39
CA ALA A 212 8.38 18.08 -29.55
C ALA A 212 8.33 18.68 -30.96
N SER A 213 8.31 17.84 -32.00
CA SER A 213 8.17 18.27 -33.40
C SER A 213 6.83 18.97 -33.64
N LEU A 214 5.72 18.43 -33.12
CA LEU A 214 4.40 19.05 -33.24
C LEU A 214 4.33 20.37 -32.49
N GLN A 215 4.94 20.48 -31.31
CA GLN A 215 5.02 21.73 -30.55
C GLN A 215 5.86 22.78 -31.29
N GLU A 216 6.98 22.38 -31.89
CA GLU A 216 7.81 23.28 -32.70
C GLU A 216 7.04 23.79 -33.94
N ARG A 217 6.37 22.89 -34.66
CA ARG A 217 5.52 23.24 -35.82
C ARG A 217 4.32 24.11 -35.43
N LEU A 218 3.78 23.91 -34.23
CA LEU A 218 2.70 24.72 -33.68
C LEU A 218 3.19 26.11 -33.26
N GLY A 219 4.38 26.19 -32.65
CA GLY A 219 5.06 27.45 -32.32
C GLY A 219 5.47 28.27 -33.55
N ARG A 220 5.79 27.58 -34.67
CA ARG A 220 6.04 28.20 -35.98
C ARG A 220 4.77 28.57 -36.75
N GLY A 221 3.59 28.15 -36.26
CA GLY A 221 2.31 28.42 -36.91
C GLY A 221 2.02 27.59 -38.17
N GLU A 222 2.82 26.58 -38.49
CA GLU A 222 2.69 25.76 -39.72
C GLU A 222 1.46 24.85 -39.71
N LEU A 223 0.98 24.48 -38.52
CA LEU A 223 -0.24 23.67 -38.34
C LEU A 223 -1.51 24.52 -38.36
N ILE A 224 -1.40 25.85 -38.30
CA ILE A 224 -2.50 26.76 -38.59
C ILE A 224 -2.57 26.85 -40.10
N ARG A 225 -3.37 25.97 -40.74
CA ARG A 225 -3.61 26.05 -42.19
C ARG A 225 -3.89 27.49 -42.58
N ALA A 226 -3.21 27.96 -43.64
CA ALA A 226 -3.27 29.31 -44.22
C ALA A 226 -4.66 29.71 -44.80
N GLY A 227 -5.74 29.12 -44.30
CA GLY A 227 -7.12 29.54 -44.44
C GLY A 227 -7.79 29.25 -43.11
N GLY A 228 -7.99 30.31 -42.31
CA GLY A 228 -8.33 30.23 -40.90
C GLY A 228 -9.50 29.30 -40.58
N VAL A 229 -9.20 28.09 -40.10
CA VAL A 229 -10.16 27.34 -39.30
C VAL A 229 -10.09 27.93 -37.91
N ARG A 230 -10.92 28.94 -37.67
CA ARG A 230 -11.28 29.34 -36.31
C ARG A 230 -11.96 28.13 -35.69
N VAL A 231 -11.28 27.44 -34.77
CA VAL A 231 -11.92 26.41 -33.93
C VAL A 231 -12.97 27.14 -33.10
N LEU A 232 -14.22 27.06 -33.58
CA LEU A 232 -15.39 27.48 -32.85
C LEU A 232 -15.52 26.55 -31.65
N HIS A 233 -14.98 26.99 -30.52
CA HIS A 233 -15.38 26.45 -29.22
C HIS A 233 -16.84 26.85 -29.01
N LEU A 234 -17.75 26.03 -29.55
CA LEU A 234 -19.16 26.15 -29.22
C LEU A 234 -19.28 25.94 -27.72
N ARG A 235 -19.93 26.88 -27.03
CA ARG A 235 -20.20 26.80 -25.59
C ARG A 235 -20.92 25.50 -25.20
N HIS A 236 -21.64 24.90 -26.14
CA HIS A 236 -22.21 23.56 -26.05
C HIS A 236 -21.65 22.75 -27.22
N ASN A 237 -20.66 21.91 -26.94
CA ASN A 237 -20.13 20.97 -27.91
C ASN A 237 -20.76 19.60 -27.60
N PRO A 238 -21.69 19.12 -28.44
CA PRO A 238 -22.40 17.87 -28.18
C PRO A 238 -21.46 16.66 -28.11
N GLU A 239 -20.30 16.71 -28.77
CA GLU A 239 -19.29 15.65 -28.71
C GLU A 239 -18.53 15.66 -27.37
N LEU A 240 -18.26 16.85 -26.83
CA LEU A 240 -17.61 17.02 -25.54
C LEU A 240 -18.56 16.66 -24.40
N GLU A 241 -19.82 17.08 -24.49
CA GLU A 241 -20.89 16.70 -23.57
C GLU A 241 -21.15 15.20 -23.61
N ALA A 242 -21.21 14.57 -24.79
CA ALA A 242 -21.36 13.12 -24.91
C ALA A 242 -20.16 12.37 -24.31
N ARG A 243 -18.94 12.87 -24.48
CA ARG A 243 -17.74 12.29 -23.83
C ARG A 243 -17.75 12.48 -22.32
N GLN A 244 -18.21 13.62 -21.82
CA GLN A 244 -18.35 13.87 -20.38
C GLN A 244 -19.42 12.96 -19.77
N ALA A 245 -20.61 12.89 -20.38
CA ALA A 245 -21.70 12.01 -19.97
C ALA A 245 -21.28 10.52 -20.00
N ALA A 246 -20.52 10.09 -21.01
CA ALA A 246 -19.99 8.73 -21.06
C ALA A 246 -18.99 8.46 -19.92
N ARG A 247 -18.12 9.42 -19.59
CA ARG A 247 -17.18 9.31 -18.46
C ARG A 247 -17.93 9.27 -17.13
N GLU A 248 -18.92 10.13 -16.94
CA GLU A 248 -19.76 10.14 -15.74
C GLU A 248 -20.55 8.84 -15.59
N ALA A 249 -21.12 8.30 -16.67
CA ALA A 249 -21.78 7.00 -16.67
C ALA A 249 -20.83 5.85 -16.32
N THR A 250 -19.58 5.89 -16.77
CA THR A 250 -18.59 4.89 -16.35
C THR A 250 -18.21 5.02 -14.88
N VAL A 251 -18.08 6.25 -14.37
CA VAL A 251 -17.75 6.49 -12.96
C VAL A 251 -18.89 6.04 -12.04
N THR A 252 -20.14 6.35 -12.39
CA THR A 252 -21.32 5.91 -11.61
C THR A 252 -21.49 4.40 -11.63
N ARG A 253 -21.23 3.74 -12.77
CA ARG A 253 -21.22 2.28 -12.85
C ARG A 253 -20.13 1.69 -11.96
N LEU A 254 -18.91 2.20 -12.04
CA LEU A 254 -17.79 1.72 -11.23
C LEU A 254 -17.99 2.00 -9.74
N SER A 255 -18.64 3.11 -9.36
CA SER A 255 -18.98 3.37 -7.96
C SER A 255 -20.03 2.38 -7.46
N ALA A 256 -21.07 2.11 -8.25
CA ALA A 256 -22.10 1.11 -7.90
C ALA A 256 -21.51 -0.30 -7.78
N GLU A 257 -20.61 -0.69 -8.69
CA GLU A 257 -19.89 -1.97 -8.59
C GLU A 257 -19.00 -2.04 -7.34
N ASN A 258 -18.29 -0.95 -6.99
CA ASN A 258 -17.50 -0.89 -5.76
C ASN A 258 -18.36 -0.98 -4.49
N ASP A 259 -19.52 -0.34 -4.47
CA ASP A 259 -20.41 -0.39 -3.31
C ASP A 259 -21.06 -1.77 -3.16
N ALA A 260 -21.39 -2.44 -4.28
CA ALA A 260 -21.84 -3.84 -4.26
C ALA A 260 -20.75 -4.79 -3.75
N LEU A 261 -19.51 -4.62 -4.21
CA LEU A 261 -18.36 -5.41 -3.74
C LEU A 261 -18.08 -5.17 -2.26
N ARG A 262 -18.20 -3.93 -1.77
CA ARG A 262 -18.09 -3.61 -0.34
C ARG A 262 -19.18 -4.28 0.48
N GLY A 263 -20.42 -4.33 -0.03
CA GLY A 263 -21.52 -5.06 0.60
C GLY A 263 -21.21 -6.55 0.74
N GLN A 264 -20.73 -7.18 -0.34
CA GLN A 264 -20.33 -8.60 -0.33
C GLN A 264 -19.18 -8.88 0.64
N VAL A 265 -18.18 -7.99 0.73
CA VAL A 265 -17.09 -8.11 1.70
C VAL A 265 -17.63 -8.03 3.13
N ALA A 266 -18.52 -7.08 3.43
CA ALA A 266 -19.13 -6.95 4.76
C ALA A 266 -19.97 -8.18 5.14
N GLU A 267 -20.71 -8.77 4.19
CA GLU A 267 -21.47 -10.01 4.40
C GLU A 267 -20.54 -11.20 4.70
N LEU A 268 -19.45 -11.34 3.94
CA LEU A 268 -18.45 -12.39 4.17
C LEU A 268 -17.73 -12.21 5.51
N GLU A 269 -17.38 -10.99 5.89
CA GLU A 269 -16.79 -10.68 7.19
C GLU A 269 -17.75 -11.02 8.35
N ALA A 270 -19.04 -10.69 8.21
CA ALA A 270 -20.06 -11.07 9.18
C ALA A 270 -20.26 -12.60 9.28
N ALA A 271 -20.22 -13.30 8.15
CA ALA A 271 -20.29 -14.77 8.11
C ALA A 271 -19.08 -15.42 8.81
N ILE A 272 -17.88 -14.88 8.61
CA ILE A 272 -16.66 -15.34 9.28
C ILE A 272 -16.74 -15.10 10.79
N GLN A 273 -17.20 -13.93 11.23
CA GLN A 273 -17.38 -13.63 12.65
C GLN A 273 -18.41 -14.56 13.32
N ASN A 274 -19.50 -14.90 12.63
CA ASN A 274 -20.49 -15.84 13.13
C ASN A 274 -19.95 -17.28 13.22
N LEU A 275 -19.13 -17.72 12.25
CA LEU A 275 -18.45 -19.02 12.31
C LEU A 275 -17.40 -19.09 13.42
N GLN A 276 -16.71 -17.97 13.72
CA GLN A 276 -15.76 -17.87 14.82
C GLN A 276 -16.47 -17.92 16.18
N ARG A 277 -17.64 -17.28 16.32
CA ARG A 277 -18.47 -17.37 17.54
C ARG A 277 -19.14 -18.73 17.74
N ALA A 278 -19.42 -19.46 16.66
CA ALA A 278 -20.04 -20.78 16.70
C ALA A 278 -19.05 -21.93 16.98
N ARG A 279 -17.76 -21.65 17.18
CA ARG A 279 -16.74 -22.66 17.50
C ARG A 279 -16.70 -22.90 19.03
N PRO A 280 -17.16 -24.05 19.56
CA PRO A 280 -16.97 -24.37 20.96
C PRO A 280 -15.48 -24.65 21.25
N GLU A 281 -14.98 -24.06 22.33
CA GLU A 281 -13.62 -24.27 22.85
C GLU A 281 -13.46 -25.73 23.32
N THR A 282 -12.86 -26.59 22.49
CA THR A 282 -12.30 -27.85 22.96
C THR A 282 -10.93 -27.62 23.57
N GLN A 283 -10.93 -27.66 24.90
CA GLN A 283 -9.76 -27.74 25.78
C GLN A 283 -8.73 -28.76 25.26
N THR A 284 -7.51 -28.31 25.01
CA THR A 284 -6.32 -29.18 25.01
C THR A 284 -5.54 -28.89 26.29
N GLN A 285 -5.89 -29.61 27.35
CA GLN A 285 -5.01 -29.84 28.49
C GLN A 285 -3.84 -30.69 27.99
N THR A 286 -2.63 -30.13 27.98
CA THR A 286 -1.40 -30.91 28.09
C THR A 286 -0.75 -30.55 29.41
N SER A 287 -0.74 -31.53 30.29
CA SER A 287 0.03 -31.60 31.52
C SER A 287 1.53 -31.51 31.21
N ASN A 288 2.25 -30.67 31.96
CA ASN A 288 3.48 -31.13 32.59
C ASN A 288 3.90 -30.23 33.77
N ASP A 289 4.05 -30.89 34.90
CA ASP A 289 4.51 -30.40 36.19
C ASP A 289 5.91 -29.76 36.12
N SER A 290 6.09 -28.65 36.85
CA SER A 290 7.27 -28.51 37.70
C SER A 290 7.05 -27.48 38.81
N ARG A 291 7.27 -27.94 40.05
CA ARG A 291 7.13 -27.23 41.32
C ARG A 291 8.13 -26.08 41.43
N CYS A 292 7.69 -24.95 41.99
CA CYS A 292 8.34 -24.26 43.12
C CYS A 292 7.51 -23.03 43.54
N ALA A 293 6.96 -23.08 44.76
CA ALA A 293 6.59 -21.92 45.57
C ALA A 293 7.81 -21.51 46.45
N PRO A 294 7.78 -20.46 47.30
CA PRO A 294 6.68 -19.56 47.66
C PRO A 294 7.07 -18.05 47.81
N GLY A 295 6.11 -17.22 48.25
CA GLY A 295 6.29 -15.86 48.77
C GLY A 295 5.15 -14.93 48.33
N ASP A 296 4.01 -14.95 49.03
CA ASP A 296 3.63 -13.99 50.09
C ASP A 296 3.56 -12.53 49.61
N GLU A 297 2.34 -11.96 49.54
CA GLU A 297 1.92 -10.81 50.35
C GLU A 297 0.52 -10.27 49.97
N ASN A 298 -0.38 -10.35 50.95
CA ASN A 298 -1.34 -9.35 51.43
C ASN A 298 -2.52 -8.80 50.60
N ALA A 299 -3.69 -8.96 51.26
CA ALA A 299 -4.72 -7.95 51.57
C ALA A 299 -5.63 -7.45 50.41
N ALA A 300 -6.92 -7.20 50.57
CA ALA A 300 -7.88 -7.34 51.66
C ALA A 300 -9.30 -7.07 51.12
N ALA A 301 -10.32 -7.53 51.87
CA ALA A 301 -11.66 -6.90 52.03
C ALA A 301 -12.60 -6.86 50.79
N THR A 302 -13.90 -7.12 50.85
CA THR A 302 -14.85 -7.20 51.99
C THR A 302 -16.17 -7.86 51.55
N ALA A 303 -16.75 -8.63 52.48
CA ALA A 303 -18.17 -8.98 52.70
C ALA A 303 -19.24 -8.08 52.04
N THR A 304 -20.43 -8.55 51.67
CA THR A 304 -21.58 -8.79 52.59
C THR A 304 -22.77 -9.31 51.73
N THR A 305 -23.22 -10.56 51.87
CA THR A 305 -24.40 -11.06 52.64
C THR A 305 -25.76 -10.90 51.96
N GLY A 306 -26.48 -12.02 51.79
CA GLY A 306 -27.89 -12.06 51.40
C GLY A 306 -28.42 -13.43 50.96
N ASP A 307 -28.37 -14.41 51.86
CA ASP A 307 -29.15 -15.67 51.84
C ASP A 307 -30.67 -15.40 52.06
N PRO A 308 -31.59 -16.39 52.08
CA PRO A 308 -31.55 -17.76 51.52
C PRO A 308 -32.87 -18.12 50.79
N ALA A 309 -32.96 -19.33 50.22
CA ALA A 309 -34.01 -20.33 50.53
C ALA A 309 -34.33 -21.29 49.37
N SER A 310 -34.07 -22.56 49.65
CA SER A 310 -34.96 -23.71 49.38
C SER A 310 -35.06 -24.29 47.96
N ALA A 311 -34.42 -25.46 47.85
CA ALA A 311 -34.72 -26.61 46.99
C ALA A 311 -36.22 -27.04 47.03
N PRO A 312 -36.72 -28.12 46.36
CA PRO A 312 -35.97 -29.20 45.68
C PRO A 312 -36.61 -29.86 44.42
N SER A 313 -35.81 -30.74 43.80
CA SER A 313 -36.15 -32.08 43.26
C SER A 313 -37.34 -32.29 42.31
N SER A 314 -37.06 -32.88 41.14
CA SER A 314 -37.58 -34.19 40.66
C SER A 314 -37.12 -34.40 39.20
N SER A 315 -36.19 -35.32 38.90
CA SER A 315 -36.37 -36.76 38.67
C SER A 315 -37.28 -37.10 37.48
N GLN A 316 -36.72 -37.64 36.40
CA GLN A 316 -37.10 -38.91 35.72
C GLN A 316 -36.34 -39.04 34.39
N GLN A 317 -35.48 -40.05 34.27
CA GLN A 317 -35.67 -41.31 33.51
C GLN A 317 -35.63 -41.10 31.98
N ALA A 318 -34.54 -41.47 31.32
CA ALA A 318 -34.17 -42.82 30.88
C ALA A 318 -34.93 -43.28 29.62
N THR A 319 -34.18 -43.43 28.53
CA THR A 319 -34.28 -44.37 27.38
C THR A 319 -33.37 -43.78 26.30
N GLY A 320 -32.33 -44.43 25.78
CA GLY A 320 -32.25 -45.80 25.27
C GLY A 320 -32.38 -45.75 23.75
N GLY A 321 -31.26 -45.77 23.01
CA GLY A 321 -31.30 -45.87 21.54
C GLY A 321 -29.98 -45.50 20.87
N GLY A 322 -29.14 -46.50 20.59
CA GLY A 322 -27.95 -46.32 19.76
C GLY A 322 -28.28 -46.27 18.26
N ARG A 323 -27.48 -45.53 17.49
CA ARG A 323 -27.01 -45.89 16.14
C ARG A 323 -26.12 -44.80 15.53
N ASN A 324 -24.99 -45.26 15.00
CA ASN A 324 -24.23 -44.75 13.85
C ASN A 324 -23.37 -43.50 14.05
N ASP A 325 -22.12 -43.75 14.46
CA ASP A 325 -20.98 -42.89 14.14
C ASP A 325 -20.76 -42.86 12.62
N ALA A 326 -21.35 -41.87 11.97
CA ALA A 326 -20.99 -41.48 10.61
C ALA A 326 -19.73 -40.60 10.68
N ILE A 327 -18.61 -41.18 10.25
CA ILE A 327 -17.36 -40.47 9.95
C ILE A 327 -17.68 -39.34 8.95
N PRO A 328 -17.45 -38.05 9.28
CA PRO A 328 -17.55 -36.99 8.29
C PRO A 328 -16.32 -37.02 7.37
N PRO A 329 -16.50 -36.83 6.05
CA PRO A 329 -15.41 -36.84 5.07
C PRO A 329 -14.48 -35.62 5.24
N PRO A 330 -13.25 -35.66 4.70
CA PRO A 330 -12.22 -34.68 4.98
C PRO A 330 -12.55 -33.31 4.38
N ALA A 331 -12.64 -32.29 5.22
CA ALA A 331 -12.76 -30.87 4.87
C ALA A 331 -11.46 -30.26 4.27
N LEU A 332 -10.75 -31.01 3.43
CA LEU A 332 -9.47 -30.59 2.83
C LEU A 332 -9.63 -29.55 1.71
N GLY A 333 -10.83 -29.41 1.12
CA GLY A 333 -11.10 -28.42 0.06
C GLY A 333 -11.31 -26.99 0.57
N ALA A 334 -11.81 -26.82 1.80
CA ALA A 334 -12.13 -25.50 2.35
C ALA A 334 -10.86 -24.71 2.73
N GLY A 335 -9.85 -25.39 3.30
CA GLY A 335 -8.59 -24.74 3.70
C GLY A 335 -7.79 -24.18 2.51
N VAL A 336 -7.80 -24.87 1.38
CA VAL A 336 -7.13 -24.42 0.15
C VAL A 336 -7.87 -23.23 -0.46
N ALA A 337 -9.21 -23.24 -0.48
CA ALA A 337 -10.00 -22.12 -0.97
C ALA A 337 -9.82 -20.85 -0.10
N ILE A 338 -9.74 -21.02 1.23
CA ILE A 338 -9.47 -19.93 2.18
C ILE A 338 -8.07 -19.36 1.96
N ALA A 339 -7.04 -20.21 1.84
CA ALA A 339 -5.67 -19.77 1.58
C ALA A 339 -5.51 -19.02 0.25
N VAL A 340 -6.22 -19.45 -0.80
CA VAL A 340 -6.24 -18.75 -2.09
C VAL A 340 -6.92 -17.38 -1.97
N LYS A 341 -8.01 -17.29 -1.20
CA LYS A 341 -8.71 -16.02 -0.95
C LYS A 341 -7.89 -15.07 -0.07
N ASP A 342 -7.19 -15.57 0.94
CA ASP A 342 -6.28 -14.78 1.77
C ASP A 342 -5.09 -14.23 0.97
N ALA A 343 -4.55 -15.03 0.04
CA ALA A 343 -3.52 -14.57 -0.89
C ALA A 343 -4.05 -13.48 -1.83
N GLU A 344 -5.28 -13.64 -2.35
CA GLU A 344 -5.95 -12.65 -3.20
C GLU A 344 -6.21 -11.33 -2.45
N ILE A 345 -6.69 -11.38 -1.20
CA ILE A 345 -6.89 -10.22 -0.33
C ILE A 345 -5.55 -9.51 -0.08
N THR A 346 -4.48 -10.25 0.18
CA THR A 346 -3.15 -9.69 0.40
C THR A 346 -2.64 -8.94 -0.83
N VAL A 347 -2.84 -9.50 -2.02
CA VAL A 347 -2.49 -8.85 -3.29
C VAL A 347 -3.33 -7.59 -3.52
N LEU A 348 -4.64 -7.65 -3.25
CA LEU A 348 -5.53 -6.50 -3.42
C LEU A 348 -5.19 -5.37 -2.43
N ARG A 349 -4.90 -5.68 -1.17
CA ARG A 349 -4.45 -4.68 -0.17
C ARG A 349 -3.17 -3.98 -0.62
N ARG A 350 -2.19 -4.73 -1.12
CA ARG A 350 -0.96 -4.16 -1.67
C ARG A 350 -1.23 -3.24 -2.85
N LYS A 351 -2.14 -3.60 -3.76
CA LYS A 351 -2.54 -2.73 -4.88
C LYS A 351 -3.22 -1.45 -4.41
N VAL A 352 -4.07 -1.53 -3.38
CA VAL A 352 -4.71 -0.34 -2.78
C VAL A 352 -3.63 0.59 -2.21
N GLU A 353 -2.70 0.06 -1.43
CA GLU A 353 -1.58 0.85 -0.88
C GLU A 353 -0.71 1.48 -1.97
N GLU A 354 -0.41 0.74 -3.03
CA GLU A 354 0.35 1.25 -4.18
C GLU A 354 -0.41 2.37 -4.90
N CYS A 355 -1.72 2.21 -5.11
CA CYS A 355 -2.60 3.25 -5.68
C CYS A 355 -2.70 4.48 -4.78
N GLU A 356 -2.83 4.32 -3.47
CA GLU A 356 -2.89 5.42 -2.50
C GLU A 356 -1.55 6.19 -2.43
N LYS A 357 -0.42 5.47 -2.47
CA LYS A 357 0.91 6.07 -2.58
C LYS A 357 1.06 6.86 -3.89
N ALA A 358 0.61 6.29 -5.01
CA ALA A 358 0.63 6.98 -6.30
C ALA A 358 -0.25 8.24 -6.30
N MET A 359 -1.46 8.16 -5.73
CA MET A 359 -2.37 9.30 -5.59
C MET A 359 -1.77 10.40 -4.70
N SER A 360 -1.13 10.01 -3.59
CA SER A 360 -0.47 10.95 -2.69
C SER A 360 0.70 11.66 -3.37
N ARG A 361 1.50 10.94 -4.15
CA ARG A 361 2.58 11.52 -4.98
C ARG A 361 2.02 12.48 -6.03
N LEU A 362 0.92 12.12 -6.69
CA LEU A 362 0.29 12.98 -7.70
C LEU A 362 -0.26 14.27 -7.07
N LYS A 363 -0.91 14.19 -5.90
CA LYS A 363 -1.34 15.37 -5.13
C LYS A 363 -0.18 16.28 -4.77
N LEU A 364 0.96 15.71 -4.38
CA LEU A 364 2.17 16.47 -4.05
C LEU A 364 2.72 17.21 -5.28
N VAL A 365 2.90 16.50 -6.41
CA VAL A 365 3.36 17.10 -7.66
C VAL A 365 2.39 18.18 -8.13
N PHE A 366 1.09 17.93 -8.06
CA PHE A 366 0.08 18.95 -8.41
C PHE A 366 0.21 20.19 -7.52
N LYS A 367 0.35 20.02 -6.20
CA LYS A 367 0.55 21.11 -5.25
C LYS A 367 1.81 21.92 -5.59
N GLU A 368 2.91 21.25 -5.86
CA GLU A 368 4.17 21.90 -6.25
C GLU A 368 4.01 22.68 -7.56
N ARG A 369 3.43 22.06 -8.59
CA ARG A 369 3.22 22.70 -9.91
C ARG A 369 2.28 23.88 -9.84
N ILE A 370 1.16 23.79 -9.10
CA ILE A 370 0.24 24.93 -8.96
C ILE A 370 0.86 26.06 -8.14
N THR A 371 1.71 25.76 -7.15
CA THR A 371 2.45 26.81 -6.43
C THR A 371 3.42 27.55 -7.34
N VAL A 372 4.24 26.83 -8.12
CA VAL A 372 5.14 27.44 -9.11
C VAL A 372 4.37 28.29 -10.13
N PHE A 373 3.25 27.79 -10.62
CA PHE A 373 2.39 28.55 -11.54
C PHE A 373 1.83 29.83 -10.90
N ARG A 374 1.35 29.77 -9.66
CA ARG A 374 0.83 30.95 -8.94
C ARG A 374 1.93 31.97 -8.65
N GLU A 375 3.14 31.52 -8.31
CA GLU A 375 4.31 32.41 -8.14
C GLU A 375 4.71 33.08 -9.46
N ALA A 376 4.70 32.33 -10.57
CA ALA A 376 4.95 32.88 -11.90
C ALA A 376 3.88 33.92 -12.28
N CYS A 377 2.60 33.62 -12.08
CA CYS A 377 1.51 34.56 -12.34
C CYS A 377 1.61 35.83 -11.49
N TYR A 378 2.00 35.70 -10.22
CA TYR A 378 2.23 36.87 -9.38
C TYR A 378 3.42 37.70 -9.85
N SER A 379 4.52 37.06 -10.20
CA SER A 379 5.74 37.77 -10.64
C SER A 379 5.56 38.45 -12.00
N LEU A 380 4.76 37.86 -12.90
CA LEU A 380 4.53 38.38 -14.25
C LEU A 380 3.40 39.41 -14.32
N PHE A 381 2.28 39.15 -13.62
CA PHE A 381 1.07 39.96 -13.75
C PHE A 381 0.78 40.82 -12.51
N GLY A 382 1.51 40.64 -11.42
CA GLY A 382 1.32 41.38 -10.18
C GLY A 382 0.06 40.99 -9.42
N TYR A 383 -0.47 39.77 -9.62
CA TYR A 383 -1.67 39.28 -8.93
C TYR A 383 -1.44 37.94 -8.23
N ARG A 384 -1.74 37.87 -6.93
CA ARG A 384 -1.85 36.59 -6.20
C ARG A 384 -3.23 36.00 -6.47
N VAL A 385 -3.27 34.76 -6.96
CA VAL A 385 -4.51 34.04 -7.26
C VAL A 385 -4.77 32.99 -6.19
N ASP A 386 -5.80 33.23 -5.38
CA ASP A 386 -6.32 32.26 -4.41
C ASP A 386 -7.57 31.59 -4.96
N MET A 387 -7.71 30.29 -4.72
CA MET A 387 -8.88 29.50 -5.14
C MET A 387 -9.60 28.99 -3.91
N THR A 388 -10.88 29.30 -3.81
CA THR A 388 -11.80 28.81 -2.78
C THR A 388 -12.96 28.08 -3.46
N ALA A 389 -13.08 26.79 -3.20
CA ALA A 389 -14.28 26.05 -3.59
C ALA A 389 -15.33 26.23 -2.48
N GLU A 390 -16.50 26.78 -2.79
CA GLU A 390 -17.64 26.70 -1.87
C GLU A 390 -18.12 25.26 -1.85
N ALA A 391 -17.71 24.50 -0.83
CA ALA A 391 -18.17 23.13 -0.63
C ALA A 391 -19.60 23.14 -0.08
N THR A 392 -20.61 23.20 -0.96
CA THR A 392 -21.94 22.71 -0.61
C THR A 392 -21.89 21.18 -0.57
N ALA A 393 -22.57 20.60 0.43
CA ALA A 393 -22.48 19.21 0.89
C ALA A 393 -22.23 18.12 -0.18
N ALA A 394 -21.56 17.06 0.27
CA ALA A 394 -20.82 16.00 -0.45
C ALA A 394 -21.54 15.20 -1.57
N ALA A 395 -22.74 15.59 -2.01
CA ALA A 395 -23.45 14.92 -3.11
C ALA A 395 -23.38 15.69 -4.46
N ASP A 396 -23.14 17.01 -4.47
CA ASP A 396 -23.18 17.86 -5.68
C ASP A 396 -21.84 18.53 -6.03
N ALA A 397 -20.71 17.90 -5.66
CA ALA A 397 -19.37 18.49 -5.82
C ALA A 397 -18.92 18.69 -7.27
N ALA A 398 -19.61 18.10 -8.26
CA ALA A 398 -19.27 18.22 -9.68
C ALA A 398 -19.66 19.59 -10.30
N GLY A 399 -20.48 20.39 -9.60
CA GLY A 399 -21.01 21.66 -10.12
C GLY A 399 -20.82 22.88 -9.22
N ALA A 400 -20.12 22.76 -8.09
CA ALA A 400 -19.98 23.85 -7.14
C ALA A 400 -19.25 25.06 -7.77
N PRO A 401 -19.76 26.30 -7.61
CA PRO A 401 -19.11 27.48 -8.15
C PRO A 401 -17.74 27.66 -7.50
N THR A 402 -16.69 27.69 -8.32
CA THR A 402 -15.33 27.92 -7.84
C THR A 402 -15.08 29.42 -7.79
N THR A 403 -14.63 29.89 -6.65
CA THR A 403 -14.34 31.31 -6.43
C THR A 403 -12.83 31.54 -6.50
N PHE A 404 -12.42 32.55 -7.26
CA PHE A 404 -11.06 32.99 -7.45
C PHE A 404 -10.88 34.39 -6.87
N THR A 405 -9.96 34.55 -5.93
CA THR A 405 -9.63 35.85 -5.36
C THR A 405 -8.30 36.32 -5.91
N LEU A 406 -8.29 37.48 -6.57
CA LEU A 406 -7.08 38.16 -7.03
C LEU A 406 -6.69 39.24 -6.03
N LYS A 407 -5.44 39.17 -5.54
CA LYS A 407 -4.83 40.21 -4.70
C LYS A 407 -3.77 40.95 -5.50
N PRO A 408 -3.93 42.26 -5.77
CA PRO A 408 -2.91 43.06 -6.44
C PRO A 408 -1.64 43.17 -5.59
N GLN A 409 -0.46 43.14 -6.24
CA GLN A 409 0.85 43.25 -5.60
C GLN A 409 1.06 44.60 -4.92
N HIS A 410 0.50 45.66 -5.50
CA HIS A 410 0.68 47.04 -5.07
C HIS A 410 -0.62 47.63 -4.50
N ALA A 411 -1.43 46.80 -3.83
CA ALA A 411 -2.66 47.26 -3.21
C ALA A 411 -2.38 48.18 -2.00
N ASP A 412 -2.97 49.38 -2.00
CA ASP A 412 -2.90 50.32 -0.88
C ASP A 412 -3.59 49.78 0.39
N ASP A 413 -4.62 48.97 0.20
CA ASP A 413 -5.49 48.41 1.24
C ASP A 413 -5.52 46.87 1.11
N PRO A 414 -5.24 46.10 2.18
CA PRO A 414 -5.41 44.64 2.16
C PRO A 414 -6.83 44.17 1.82
N ALA A 415 -7.84 45.04 1.95
CA ALA A 415 -9.22 44.76 1.53
C ALA A 415 -9.48 44.96 0.02
N ALA A 416 -8.50 45.45 -0.75
CA ALA A 416 -8.59 45.67 -2.19
C ALA A 416 -8.46 44.37 -3.01
N LEU A 417 -9.38 43.45 -2.79
CA LEU A 417 -9.44 42.14 -3.43
C LEU A 417 -10.37 42.20 -4.64
N LEU A 418 -10.09 41.45 -5.70
CA LEU A 418 -11.07 41.17 -6.75
C LEU A 418 -11.53 39.74 -6.63
N VAL A 419 -12.82 39.53 -6.38
CA VAL A 419 -13.39 38.19 -6.21
C VAL A 419 -14.16 37.85 -7.47
N PHE A 420 -13.83 36.72 -8.08
CA PHE A 420 -14.48 36.21 -9.27
C PHE A 420 -15.09 34.85 -9.00
N ARG A 421 -16.31 34.63 -9.49
CA ARG A 421 -17.00 33.35 -9.41
C ARG A 421 -17.02 32.72 -10.80
N CYS A 422 -16.47 31.52 -10.91
CA CYS A 422 -16.52 30.73 -12.13
C CYS A 422 -17.76 29.82 -12.09
N THR A 423 -18.68 30.05 -13.01
CA THR A 423 -19.90 29.25 -13.16
C THR A 423 -19.71 28.21 -14.27
N GLY A 424 -19.51 26.95 -13.89
CA GLY A 424 -19.27 25.82 -14.80
C GLY A 424 -17.84 25.26 -14.71
N GLY A 425 -17.71 23.92 -14.78
CA GLY A 425 -16.44 23.22 -14.67
C GLY A 425 -15.50 23.48 -15.86
N GLY A 426 -14.29 23.95 -15.56
CA GLY A 426 -13.14 24.01 -16.48
C GLY A 426 -13.14 25.09 -17.57
N GLY A 427 -14.31 25.62 -17.97
CA GLY A 427 -14.45 26.67 -18.99
C GLY A 427 -15.57 27.68 -18.69
N GLY A 428 -15.98 27.75 -17.42
CA GLY A 428 -17.11 28.53 -16.96
C GLY A 428 -16.99 30.03 -17.17
N ARG A 429 -18.13 30.71 -17.29
CA ARG A 429 -18.19 32.17 -17.36
C ARG A 429 -17.68 32.73 -16.03
N MET A 430 -16.67 33.59 -16.11
CA MET A 430 -16.11 34.26 -14.94
C MET A 430 -16.93 35.53 -14.65
N GLU A 431 -17.52 35.60 -13.46
CA GLU A 431 -18.33 36.74 -13.02
C GLU A 431 -17.63 37.46 -11.88
N LEU A 432 -17.47 38.78 -11.99
CA LEU A 432 -16.94 39.57 -10.89
C LEU A 432 -18.00 39.67 -9.78
N VAL A 433 -17.66 39.21 -8.58
CA VAL A 433 -18.49 39.30 -7.39
C VAL A 433 -18.36 40.72 -6.80
N PRO A 434 -19.46 41.48 -6.68
CA PRO A 434 -19.40 42.84 -6.17
C PRO A 434 -19.04 42.87 -4.68
N ASN A 435 -17.88 43.42 -4.36
CA ASN A 435 -17.41 43.70 -3.01
C ASN A 435 -17.31 45.22 -2.75
N THR A 436 -17.00 45.64 -1.52
CA THR A 436 -16.90 47.06 -1.13
C THR A 436 -15.92 47.82 -2.03
N PHE A 437 -14.75 47.24 -2.28
CA PHE A 437 -13.71 47.82 -3.16
C PHE A 437 -14.19 48.03 -4.61
N THR A 438 -14.85 47.04 -5.20
CA THR A 438 -15.36 47.11 -6.59
C THR A 438 -16.59 48.01 -6.72
N ARG A 439 -17.38 48.20 -5.66
CA ARG A 439 -18.55 49.09 -5.65
C ARG A 439 -18.20 50.54 -5.42
N GLU A 440 -17.17 50.83 -4.63
CA GLU A 440 -16.84 52.21 -4.23
C GLU A 440 -15.72 52.78 -5.09
N ARG A 441 -14.60 52.07 -5.22
CA ARG A 441 -13.40 52.59 -5.91
C ARG A 441 -13.36 52.24 -7.39
N LEU A 442 -13.81 51.05 -7.79
CA LEU A 442 -13.73 50.57 -9.18
C LEU A 442 -15.06 50.57 -9.93
N ALA A 443 -16.07 51.33 -9.47
CA ALA A 443 -17.41 51.28 -10.03
C ALA A 443 -17.45 51.64 -11.52
N ARG A 444 -16.70 52.68 -11.92
CA ARG A 444 -16.67 53.20 -13.30
C ARG A 444 -15.91 52.26 -14.24
N GLU A 445 -14.83 51.69 -13.74
CA GLU A 445 -13.93 50.77 -14.43
C GLU A 445 -14.62 49.41 -14.62
N VAL A 446 -15.33 48.91 -13.60
CA VAL A 446 -16.12 47.68 -13.69
C VAL A 446 -17.30 47.86 -14.66
N GLU A 447 -17.99 49.00 -14.64
CA GLU A 447 -19.05 49.27 -15.60
C GLU A 447 -18.51 49.29 -17.04
N THR A 448 -17.37 49.95 -17.26
CA THR A 448 -16.78 50.09 -18.58
C THR A 448 -16.16 48.77 -19.07
N PHE A 449 -15.23 48.18 -18.33
CA PHE A 449 -14.48 47.01 -18.79
C PHE A 449 -15.23 45.70 -18.62
N VAL A 450 -15.99 45.50 -17.55
CA VAL A 450 -16.68 44.22 -17.29
C VAL A 450 -18.08 44.23 -17.90
N ARG A 451 -18.87 45.30 -17.74
CA ARG A 451 -20.25 45.32 -18.28
C ARG A 451 -20.32 45.70 -19.76
N LYS A 452 -19.63 46.75 -20.20
CA LYS A 452 -19.68 47.20 -21.61
C LYS A 452 -18.76 46.39 -22.52
N PHE A 453 -17.53 46.12 -22.09
CA PHE A 453 -16.54 45.42 -22.92
C PHE A 453 -16.38 43.91 -22.63
N ASN A 454 -16.97 43.40 -21.55
CA ASN A 454 -16.84 41.99 -21.13
C ASN A 454 -15.38 41.49 -21.11
N CYS A 455 -14.45 42.37 -20.71
CA CYS A 455 -13.01 42.15 -20.79
C CYS A 455 -12.38 42.30 -19.39
N ILE A 456 -12.29 41.19 -18.67
CA ILE A 456 -11.62 41.12 -17.37
C ILE A 456 -10.13 41.50 -17.48
N PRO A 457 -9.36 41.04 -18.51
CA PRO A 457 -7.97 41.44 -18.66
C PRO A 457 -7.76 42.96 -18.77
N ALA A 458 -8.68 43.68 -19.40
CA ALA A 458 -8.62 45.14 -19.49
C ALA A 458 -8.83 45.81 -18.12
N LEU A 459 -9.78 45.30 -17.31
CA LEU A 459 -9.97 45.78 -15.94
C LEU A 459 -8.71 45.57 -15.09
N THR A 460 -8.13 44.37 -15.12
CA THR A 460 -6.94 44.06 -14.32
C THR A 460 -5.72 44.85 -14.80
N ALA A 461 -5.51 45.00 -16.11
CA ALA A 461 -4.39 45.80 -16.62
C ALA A 461 -4.50 47.26 -16.20
N ASN A 462 -5.69 47.86 -16.28
CA ASN A 462 -5.92 49.24 -15.82
C ASN A 462 -5.65 49.39 -14.32
N LEU A 463 -6.15 48.45 -13.51
CA LEU A 463 -5.94 48.46 -12.06
C LEU A 463 -4.46 48.31 -11.68
N THR A 464 -3.71 47.44 -12.36
CA THR A 464 -2.26 47.29 -12.13
C THR A 464 -1.53 48.60 -12.43
N MET A 465 -1.87 49.26 -13.54
CA MET A 465 -1.24 50.52 -13.94
C MET A 465 -1.53 51.64 -12.92
N GLU A 466 -2.78 51.77 -12.47
CA GLU A 466 -3.14 52.77 -11.44
C GLU A 466 -2.41 52.52 -10.11
N ASN A 467 -2.37 51.27 -9.65
CA ASN A 467 -1.67 50.95 -8.40
C ASN A 467 -0.15 51.18 -8.53
N PHE A 468 0.45 50.86 -9.67
CA PHE A 468 1.85 51.12 -9.94
C PHE A 468 2.17 52.62 -9.99
N GLN A 469 1.33 53.43 -10.66
CA GLN A 469 1.49 54.88 -10.72
C GLN A 469 1.41 55.51 -9.33
N LYS A 470 0.45 55.08 -8.50
CA LYS A 470 0.33 55.56 -7.11
C LYS A 470 1.54 55.21 -6.27
N GLN A 471 2.09 54.01 -6.44
CA GLN A 471 3.30 53.60 -5.72
C GLN A 471 4.52 54.42 -6.13
N THR A 472 4.62 54.82 -7.40
CA THR A 472 5.77 55.56 -7.95
C THR A 472 5.63 57.08 -7.78
N GLN A 473 4.46 57.59 -7.36
CA GLN A 473 4.19 59.00 -7.10
C GLN A 473 4.47 59.43 -5.65
N CYS A 474 4.89 58.50 -4.79
CA CYS A 474 5.55 58.78 -3.51
C CYS A 474 7.06 58.80 -3.71
#